data_AF-A0A850QT84-F1
#
_entry.id   AF-A0A850QT84-F1
#
_cell.length_a   1.000
_cell.length_b   1.000
_cell.length_c   1.000
_cell.angle_alpha   90.00
_cell.angle_beta   90.00
_cell.angle_gamma   90.00
#
_symmetry.space_group_name_H-M   'P 1'
#
loop_
_entity.id
_entity.type
_entity.pdbx_description
1 polymer ?
#
loop_
_entity_poly.entity_id
_entity_poly.type
_entity_poly.pdbx_seq_one_letter_code
_entity_poly.pdbx_strand_id
1 'polypeptide(L)'
;MTMRNHTMIFSILTAASLLSTPSFARDASNPSFSSLVASELTSTDVFHHSVRSIVHPTLGYADSTAFACFQEQGLSAKQYEKFVRNQCELTLNGTMEGGWCRDKQDSPLFFVEIGQDGSYCNSGLSRSVVYILEPVTTKSSPNSNTDTGWKDVSQAFGFDHHL
;
A
#
# COMPACT_ATOMS: atom_id res chain seq x y z
N MET A 1 -24.56 -62.55 43.23
CA MET A 1 -23.28 -61.83 43.10
C MET A 1 -23.47 -60.76 42.04
N THR A 2 -23.75 -59.54 42.50
CA THR A 2 -24.12 -58.39 41.67
C THR A 2 -22.99 -57.38 41.84
N MET A 3 -22.10 -57.28 40.84
CA MET A 3 -21.05 -56.27 40.84
C MET A 3 -21.52 -55.04 40.06
N ARG A 4 -21.90 -54.06 40.88
CA ARG A 4 -21.88 -52.61 40.65
C ARG A 4 -20.46 -52.21 40.21
N ASN A 5 -20.30 -51.37 39.19
CA ASN A 5 -19.61 -50.08 39.36
C ASN A 5 -19.38 -49.26 38.08
N HIS A 6 -19.74 -47.99 38.23
CA HIS A 6 -19.09 -46.77 37.74
C HIS A 6 -19.06 -46.48 36.24
N THR A 7 -20.15 -45.85 35.81
CA THR A 7 -20.18 -44.82 34.77
C THR A 7 -19.19 -43.71 35.12
N MET A 8 -18.03 -43.69 34.46
CA MET A 8 -17.12 -42.53 34.47
C MET A 8 -17.54 -41.58 33.34
N ILE A 9 -18.19 -40.48 33.71
CA ILE A 9 -18.46 -39.36 32.82
C ILE A 9 -17.17 -38.53 32.76
N PHE A 10 -16.40 -38.68 31.67
CA PHE A 10 -15.27 -37.81 31.38
C PHE A 10 -15.79 -36.52 30.74
N SER A 11 -15.90 -35.46 31.55
CA SER A 11 -16.05 -34.09 31.05
C SER A 11 -14.75 -33.64 30.39
N ILE A 12 -14.73 -33.60 29.06
CA ILE A 12 -13.66 -32.95 28.31
C ILE A 12 -14.02 -31.46 28.25
N LEU A 13 -13.40 -30.65 29.11
CA LEU A 13 -13.34 -29.20 28.94
C LEU A 13 -12.46 -28.91 27.71
N THR A 14 -13.07 -28.78 26.54
CA THR A 14 -12.43 -28.17 25.38
C THR A 14 -12.32 -26.67 25.64
N ALA A 15 -11.15 -26.25 26.13
CA ALA A 15 -10.75 -24.86 26.10
C ALA A 15 -10.65 -24.43 24.63
N ALA A 16 -11.73 -23.83 24.11
CA ALA A 16 -11.72 -23.12 22.85
C ALA A 16 -10.75 -21.94 22.99
N SER A 17 -9.49 -22.19 22.64
CA SER A 17 -8.49 -21.14 22.48
C SER A 17 -8.94 -20.32 21.26
N LEU A 18 -9.62 -19.21 21.53
CA LEU A 18 -9.87 -18.15 20.56
C LEU A 18 -8.50 -17.57 20.19
N LEU A 19 -7.81 -18.23 19.25
CA LEU A 19 -6.78 -17.61 18.44
C LEU A 19 -7.49 -16.50 17.66
N SER A 20 -7.60 -15.35 18.31
CA SER A 20 -7.90 -14.09 17.66
C SER A 20 -6.67 -13.75 16.83
N THR A 21 -6.56 -14.41 15.68
CA THR A 21 -5.79 -13.86 14.57
C THR A 21 -6.36 -12.47 14.34
N PRO A 22 -5.58 -11.38 14.42
CA PRO A 22 -6.05 -10.09 13.95
C PRO A 22 -6.37 -10.28 12.48
N SER A 23 -7.66 -10.47 12.21
CA SER A 23 -8.20 -10.40 10.86
C SER A 23 -8.11 -8.93 10.53
N PHE A 24 -6.97 -8.52 9.96
CA PHE A 24 -6.92 -7.33 9.14
C PHE A 24 -7.86 -7.62 7.97
N ALA A 25 -9.14 -7.34 8.18
CA ALA A 25 -10.12 -7.27 7.12
C ALA A 25 -9.54 -6.26 6.13
N ARG A 26 -9.00 -6.77 5.02
CA ARG A 26 -8.73 -5.97 3.84
C ARG A 26 -10.09 -5.49 3.37
N ASP A 27 -10.39 -4.24 3.68
CA ASP A 27 -11.56 -3.56 3.18
C ASP A 27 -11.38 -3.47 1.66
N ALA A 28 -12.05 -4.37 0.93
CA ALA A 28 -11.95 -4.51 -0.52
C ALA A 28 -12.66 -3.38 -1.29
N SER A 29 -13.09 -2.33 -0.58
CA SER A 29 -13.88 -1.23 -1.10
C SER A 29 -13.02 -0.09 -1.68
N ASN A 30 -11.73 0.01 -1.30
CA ASN A 30 -10.74 0.88 -1.95
C ASN A 30 -9.33 0.29 -1.78
N PRO A 31 -8.74 -0.35 -2.80
CA PRO A 31 -7.36 -0.85 -2.72
C PRO A 31 -6.40 0.30 -2.43
N SER A 32 -5.39 0.07 -1.59
CA SER A 32 -4.31 1.05 -1.38
C SER A 32 -3.66 1.39 -2.71
N PHE A 33 -3.14 2.60 -2.87
CA PHE A 33 -2.46 3.00 -4.09
C PHE A 33 -1.25 2.10 -4.36
N SER A 34 -0.50 1.68 -3.33
CA SER A 34 0.56 0.68 -3.48
C SER A 34 0.06 -0.66 -4.05
N SER A 35 -1.16 -1.08 -3.72
CA SER A 35 -1.77 -2.30 -4.25
C SER A 35 -2.30 -2.15 -5.67
N LEU A 36 -2.80 -0.96 -6.04
CA LEU A 36 -3.14 -0.62 -7.43
C LEU A 36 -1.89 -0.61 -8.30
N VAL A 37 -0.82 0.01 -7.80
CA VAL A 37 0.49 -0.03 -8.43
C VAL A 37 0.95 -1.48 -8.54
N ALA A 38 0.96 -2.26 -7.47
CA ALA A 38 1.32 -3.67 -7.54
C ALA A 38 0.50 -4.44 -8.58
N SER A 39 -0.80 -4.16 -8.73
CA SER A 39 -1.69 -4.79 -9.73
C SER A 39 -1.35 -4.38 -11.17
N GLU A 40 -1.14 -3.09 -11.44
CA GLU A 40 -0.78 -2.59 -12.78
C GLU A 40 0.62 -3.08 -13.21
N LEU A 41 1.51 -3.23 -12.23
CA LEU A 41 2.88 -3.65 -12.47
C LEU A 41 3.01 -5.18 -12.63
N THR A 42 2.15 -5.95 -11.98
CA THR A 42 2.10 -7.42 -12.12
C THR A 42 1.38 -7.85 -13.39
N SER A 43 0.42 -7.07 -13.90
CA SER A 43 -0.31 -7.39 -15.14
C SER A 43 0.55 -7.25 -16.41
N THR A 44 1.71 -6.58 -16.32
CA THR A 44 2.53 -6.22 -17.48
C THR A 44 3.84 -7.02 -17.60
N ASP A 45 4.15 -7.97 -16.72
CA ASP A 45 5.43 -8.74 -16.70
C ASP A 45 6.71 -7.86 -16.70
N VAL A 46 6.58 -6.57 -16.39
CA VAL A 46 7.65 -5.56 -16.47
C VAL A 46 8.46 -5.45 -15.16
N PHE A 47 7.99 -6.08 -14.08
CA PHE A 47 8.60 -6.00 -12.75
C PHE A 47 9.28 -7.29 -12.33
N HIS A 48 10.60 -7.21 -12.14
CA HIS A 48 11.40 -8.36 -11.74
C HIS A 48 11.36 -8.62 -10.22
N HIS A 49 10.86 -7.69 -9.39
CA HIS A 49 10.84 -7.84 -7.93
C HIS A 49 9.61 -7.19 -7.28
N SER A 50 8.96 -7.99 -6.43
CA SER A 50 7.87 -7.65 -5.50
C SER A 50 7.93 -6.24 -4.92
N VAL A 51 6.81 -5.52 -4.92
CA VAL A 51 6.63 -4.29 -4.12
C VAL A 51 6.97 -4.62 -2.66
N ARG A 52 7.95 -3.94 -2.08
CA ARG A 52 8.28 -4.02 -0.66
C ARG A 52 7.61 -2.86 0.04
N SER A 53 6.79 -3.15 1.04
CA SER A 53 6.08 -2.13 1.80
C SER A 53 6.43 -2.24 3.28
N ILE A 54 6.82 -1.11 3.88
CA ILE A 54 6.98 -0.94 5.32
C ILE A 54 5.80 -0.10 5.80
N VAL A 55 4.98 -0.69 6.66
CA VAL A 55 3.85 0.00 7.26
C VAL A 55 4.29 0.60 8.59
N HIS A 56 3.97 1.87 8.82
CA HIS A 56 4.19 2.58 10.07
C HIS A 56 2.84 2.92 10.73
N PRO A 57 2.20 1.97 11.45
CA PRO A 57 0.85 2.17 11.98
C PRO A 57 0.73 3.35 12.94
N THR A 58 1.78 3.62 13.73
CA THR A 58 1.82 4.75 14.68
C THR A 58 1.94 6.10 13.99
N LEU A 59 2.58 6.15 12.81
CA LEU A 59 2.77 7.37 12.02
C LEU A 59 1.74 7.50 10.90
N GLY A 60 0.86 6.50 10.75
CA GLY A 60 -0.27 6.57 9.83
C GLY A 60 0.05 6.38 8.36
N TYR A 61 1.23 5.89 7.98
CA TYR A 61 1.63 5.78 6.56
C TYR A 61 2.32 4.46 6.19
N ALA A 62 2.31 4.15 4.90
CA ALA A 62 3.07 3.07 4.30
C ALA A 62 4.12 3.64 3.34
N ASP A 63 5.35 3.16 3.46
CA ASP A 63 6.46 3.41 2.55
C ASP A 63 6.64 2.18 1.68
N SER A 64 6.41 2.32 0.38
CA SER A 64 6.53 1.22 -0.57
C SER A 64 7.55 1.52 -1.66
N THR A 65 8.38 0.54 -1.95
CA THR A 65 9.36 0.58 -3.04
C THR A 65 9.12 -0.57 -4.01
N ALA A 66 9.10 -0.26 -5.30
CA ALA A 66 9.02 -1.24 -6.38
C ALA A 66 10.17 -1.05 -7.38
N PHE A 67 10.66 -2.13 -7.98
CA PHE A 67 11.76 -2.08 -8.95
C PHE A 67 11.27 -2.43 -10.36
N ALA A 68 11.32 -1.46 -11.26
CA ALA A 68 10.79 -1.56 -12.62
C ALA A 68 11.90 -1.76 -13.65
N CYS A 69 11.63 -2.57 -14.65
CA CYS A 69 12.41 -2.63 -15.87
C CYS A 69 11.59 -2.07 -17.03
N PHE A 70 11.31 -0.76 -16.99
CA PHE A 70 10.48 -0.11 -18.02
C PHE A 70 11.07 -0.31 -19.42
N GLN A 71 10.20 -0.63 -20.38
CA GLN A 71 10.59 -0.90 -21.78
C GLN A 71 9.77 -0.02 -22.72
N GLU A 72 10.33 0.31 -23.88
CA GLU A 72 9.57 1.04 -24.91
C GLU A 72 8.45 0.18 -25.52
N GLN A 73 8.69 -1.12 -25.66
CA GLN A 73 7.73 -2.11 -26.12
C GLN A 73 7.11 -2.82 -24.89
N GLY A 74 6.22 -2.12 -24.19
CA GLY A 74 5.60 -2.61 -22.94
C GLY A 74 5.05 -1.46 -22.10
N LEU A 75 5.18 -1.58 -20.77
CA LEU A 75 4.98 -0.44 -19.87
C LEU A 75 6.25 0.41 -19.85
N SER A 76 6.20 1.57 -20.48
CA SER A 76 7.23 2.61 -20.35
C SER A 76 7.03 3.42 -19.08
N ALA A 77 8.09 4.10 -18.61
CA ALA A 77 8.00 5.02 -17.47
C ALA A 77 6.91 6.08 -17.69
N LYS A 78 6.82 6.63 -18.90
CA LYS A 78 5.81 7.63 -19.29
C LYS A 78 4.38 7.07 -19.20
N GLN A 79 4.16 5.80 -19.56
CA GLN A 79 2.85 5.17 -19.42
C GLN A 79 2.49 4.96 -17.95
N TYR A 80 3.46 4.57 -17.12
CA TYR A 80 3.25 4.44 -15.68
C TYR A 80 2.98 5.80 -14.99
N GLU A 81 3.72 6.86 -15.34
CA GLU A 81 3.45 8.22 -14.86
C GLU A 81 2.04 8.68 -15.25
N LYS A 82 1.61 8.37 -16.48
CA LYS A 82 0.23 8.66 -16.93
C LYS A 82 -0.80 7.87 -16.12
N PHE A 83 -0.52 6.61 -15.79
CA PHE A 83 -1.38 5.83 -14.91
C PHE A 83 -1.51 6.47 -13.52
N VAL A 84 -0.40 6.82 -12.88
CA VAL A 84 -0.38 7.49 -11.57
C VAL A 84 -1.19 8.79 -11.61
N ARG A 85 -0.96 9.61 -12.63
CA ARG A 85 -1.70 10.86 -12.85
C ARG A 85 -3.19 10.61 -12.99
N ASN A 86 -3.59 9.64 -13.81
CA ASN A 86 -5.00 9.29 -13.99
C ASN A 86 -5.64 8.84 -12.68
N GLN A 87 -4.93 8.07 -11.84
CA GLN A 87 -5.45 7.71 -10.52
C GLN A 87 -5.70 8.94 -9.64
N CYS A 88 -4.75 9.88 -9.61
CA CYS A 88 -4.95 11.11 -8.83
C CYS A 88 -6.10 11.98 -9.38
N GLU A 89 -6.03 12.33 -10.67
CA GLU A 89 -6.88 13.36 -11.26
C GLU A 89 -8.29 12.82 -11.59
N LEU A 90 -8.40 11.58 -12.08
CA LEU A 90 -9.66 11.01 -12.53
C LEU A 90 -10.37 10.20 -11.44
N THR A 91 -9.63 9.39 -10.68
CA THR A 91 -10.23 8.52 -9.65
C THR A 91 -10.46 9.28 -8.35
N LEU A 92 -9.46 10.03 -7.89
CA LEU A 92 -9.50 10.72 -6.60
C LEU A 92 -9.94 12.19 -6.71
N ASN A 93 -10.17 12.70 -7.92
CA ASN A 93 -10.54 14.10 -8.17
C ASN A 93 -9.53 15.09 -7.56
N GLY A 94 -8.27 14.70 -7.55
CA GLY A 94 -7.14 15.46 -7.04
C GLY A 94 -6.35 16.17 -8.12
N THR A 95 -5.16 16.65 -7.77
CA THR A 95 -4.20 17.27 -8.70
C THR A 95 -2.81 16.77 -8.40
N MET A 96 -2.08 16.36 -9.44
CA MET A 96 -0.67 16.00 -9.31
C MET A 96 0.20 17.24 -9.35
N GLU A 97 1.04 17.45 -8.33
CA GLU A 97 2.07 18.48 -8.29
C GLU A 97 3.40 17.87 -7.81
N GLY A 98 4.41 17.90 -8.68
CA GLY A 98 5.60 17.08 -8.49
C GLY A 98 5.22 15.59 -8.40
N GLY A 99 5.69 14.92 -7.34
CA GLY A 99 5.29 13.54 -7.03
C GLY A 99 4.03 13.41 -6.17
N TRP A 100 3.45 14.53 -5.68
CA TRP A 100 2.32 14.50 -4.74
C TRP A 100 0.98 14.54 -5.47
N CYS A 101 0.05 13.70 -5.01
CA CYS A 101 -1.37 13.85 -5.31
C CYS A 101 -2.05 14.64 -4.19
N ARG A 102 -2.67 15.76 -4.54
CA ARG A 102 -3.38 16.67 -3.63
C ARG A 102 -4.89 16.56 -3.81
N ASP A 103 -5.67 16.59 -2.74
CA ASP A 103 -7.12 16.78 -2.84
C ASP A 103 -7.51 18.26 -3.01
N LYS A 104 -8.81 18.55 -3.11
CA LYS A 104 -9.33 19.92 -3.29
C LYS A 104 -9.13 20.83 -2.09
N GLN A 105 -8.84 20.26 -0.92
CA GLN A 105 -8.50 20.98 0.29
C GLN A 105 -6.99 21.09 0.48
N ASP A 106 -6.21 20.78 -0.55
CA ASP A 106 -4.75 20.78 -0.53
C ASP A 106 -4.18 19.81 0.50
N SER A 107 -4.84 18.66 0.70
CA SER A 107 -4.35 17.61 1.59
C SER A 107 -3.62 16.51 0.80
N PRO A 108 -2.56 15.89 1.36
CA PRO A 108 -1.80 14.86 0.66
C PRO A 108 -2.60 13.56 0.61
N LEU A 109 -2.82 13.05 -0.60
CA LEU A 109 -3.48 11.76 -0.83
C LEU A 109 -2.47 10.63 -0.96
N PHE A 110 -1.38 10.85 -1.70
CA PHE A 110 -0.22 9.95 -1.80
C PHE A 110 0.96 10.70 -2.45
N PHE A 111 2.16 10.12 -2.37
CA PHE A 111 3.35 10.52 -3.12
C PHE A 111 3.84 9.38 -3.99
N VAL A 112 4.30 9.70 -5.19
CA VAL A 112 5.03 8.77 -6.07
C VAL A 112 6.18 9.48 -6.74
N GLU A 113 7.33 8.81 -6.75
CA GLU A 113 8.49 9.23 -7.53
C GLU A 113 9.10 8.05 -8.28
N ILE A 114 9.61 8.31 -9.47
CA ILE A 114 10.39 7.34 -10.25
C ILE A 114 11.83 7.83 -10.33
N GLY A 115 12.72 7.06 -9.72
CA GLY A 115 14.17 7.27 -9.78
C GLY A 115 14.89 6.15 -10.51
N GLN A 116 16.22 6.18 -10.44
CA GLN A 116 17.12 5.11 -10.86
C GLN A 116 18.05 4.77 -9.68
N ASP A 117 18.33 3.49 -9.46
CA ASP A 117 19.26 3.04 -8.41
C ASP A 117 20.66 2.71 -8.94
N GLY A 118 20.93 3.02 -10.20
CA GLY A 118 22.20 2.70 -10.88
C GLY A 118 22.41 1.21 -11.15
N SER A 119 21.40 0.36 -10.88
CA SER A 119 21.43 -1.06 -11.24
C SER A 119 20.81 -1.27 -12.62
N TYR A 120 21.02 -2.46 -13.17
CA TYR A 120 20.52 -2.84 -14.49
C TYR A 120 19.61 -4.06 -14.39
N CYS A 121 18.63 -4.09 -15.28
CA CYS A 121 17.81 -5.25 -15.56
C CYS A 121 18.62 -6.32 -16.31
N ASN A 122 18.15 -7.57 -16.30
CA ASN A 122 18.79 -8.65 -17.05
C ASN A 122 18.87 -8.37 -18.56
N SER A 123 17.97 -7.53 -19.09
CA SER A 123 17.98 -7.03 -20.47
C SER A 123 19.06 -5.98 -20.75
N GLY A 124 19.81 -5.52 -19.74
CA GLY A 124 20.79 -4.43 -19.84
C GLY A 124 20.19 -3.02 -19.74
N LEU A 125 18.87 -2.90 -19.61
CA LEU A 125 18.19 -1.61 -19.38
C LEU A 125 18.46 -1.10 -17.95
N SER A 126 18.47 0.22 -17.77
CA SER A 126 18.54 0.83 -16.44
C SER A 126 17.31 0.41 -15.61
N ARG A 127 17.55 -0.03 -14.38
CA ARG A 127 16.47 -0.38 -13.45
C ARG A 127 15.95 0.88 -12.77
N SER A 128 14.66 1.09 -12.86
CA SER A 128 13.98 2.17 -12.15
C SER A 128 13.56 1.73 -10.77
N VAL A 129 13.54 2.68 -9.85
CA VAL A 129 12.93 2.54 -8.52
C VAL A 129 11.71 3.42 -8.47
N VAL A 130 10.58 2.83 -8.09
CA VAL A 130 9.34 3.54 -7.85
C VAL A 130 9.15 3.62 -6.34
N TYR A 131 9.21 4.83 -5.81
CA TYR A 131 9.00 5.12 -4.40
C TYR A 131 7.58 5.66 -4.20
N ILE A 132 6.89 5.19 -3.16
CA ILE A 132 5.48 5.45 -2.91
C ILE A 132 5.28 5.71 -1.42
N LEU A 133 4.64 6.83 -1.08
CA LEU A 133 4.11 7.07 0.27
C LEU A 133 2.59 7.22 0.21
N GLU A 134 1.89 6.56 1.12
CA GLU A 134 0.43 6.67 1.23
C GLU A 134 -0.04 6.54 2.68
N PRO A 135 -1.20 7.13 3.03
CA PRO A 135 -1.79 6.93 4.33
C PRO A 135 -2.27 5.48 4.51
N VAL A 136 -2.06 4.90 5.69
CA VAL A 136 -2.53 3.54 6.05
C VAL A 136 -4.06 3.49 6.14
N THR A 137 -4.68 4.60 6.52
CA THR A 137 -6.12 4.78 6.45
C THR A 137 -6.44 5.50 5.14
N THR A 138 -6.80 4.74 4.11
CA THR A 138 -7.62 5.30 3.03
C THR A 138 -8.86 5.91 3.70
N LYS A 139 -9.25 7.13 3.33
CA LYS A 139 -10.43 7.81 3.89
C LYS A 139 -11.68 6.91 3.73
N SER A 140 -11.99 6.08 4.72
CA SER A 140 -13.27 5.37 4.81
C SER A 140 -14.32 6.17 5.60
N SER A 141 -13.95 7.33 6.18
CA SER A 141 -14.91 8.18 6.86
C SER A 141 -14.46 9.65 6.92
N PRO A 142 -15.28 10.61 6.45
CA PRO A 142 -15.06 12.04 6.65
C PRO A 142 -15.03 12.47 8.12
N ASN A 143 -15.38 11.57 9.06
CA ASN A 143 -15.52 11.84 10.49
C ASN A 143 -14.47 11.14 11.38
N SER A 144 -13.48 10.45 10.81
CA SER A 144 -12.40 9.89 11.64
C SER A 144 -11.37 10.98 11.94
N ASN A 145 -11.44 11.58 13.12
CA ASN A 145 -10.42 12.47 13.71
C ASN A 145 -9.07 11.79 13.99
N THR A 146 -8.77 10.68 13.32
CA THR A 146 -7.52 9.94 13.41
C THR A 146 -6.66 10.28 12.20
N ASP A 147 -6.31 11.56 12.06
CA ASP A 147 -5.15 11.94 11.24
C ASP A 147 -3.92 11.47 12.03
N THR A 148 -3.49 10.24 11.74
CA THR A 148 -2.57 9.43 12.57
C THR A 148 -1.10 9.86 12.45
N GLY A 149 -0.84 11.11 12.05
CA GLY A 149 0.50 11.63 11.79
C GLY A 149 0.86 11.70 10.29
N TRP A 150 -0.03 11.28 9.39
CA TRP A 150 0.22 11.33 7.94
C TRP A 150 0.51 12.74 7.45
N LYS A 151 -0.25 13.75 7.92
CA LYS A 151 0.02 15.14 7.58
C LYS A 151 1.43 15.57 7.95
N ASP A 152 1.85 15.34 9.20
CA ASP A 152 3.19 15.72 9.67
C ASP A 152 4.30 14.99 8.89
N VAL A 153 4.10 13.70 8.60
CA VAL A 153 5.01 12.90 7.79
C VAL A 153 5.10 13.46 6.37
N SER A 154 3.96 13.71 5.71
CA SER A 154 3.95 14.23 4.34
C SER A 154 4.71 15.54 4.21
N GLN A 155 4.57 16.44 5.18
CA GLN A 155 5.33 17.69 5.25
C GLN A 155 6.83 17.45 5.41
N ALA A 156 7.23 16.53 6.29
CA ALA A 156 8.63 16.13 6.45
C ALA A 156 9.24 15.53 5.15
N PHE A 157 8.39 14.93 4.30
CA PHE A 157 8.75 14.44 2.97
C PHE A 157 8.55 15.50 1.85
N GLY A 158 8.30 16.76 2.20
CA GLY A 158 8.30 17.87 1.24
C GLY A 158 6.92 18.26 0.69
N PHE A 159 5.82 17.71 1.20
CA PHE A 159 4.49 18.25 0.92
C PHE A 159 4.41 19.71 1.39
N ASP A 160 4.14 20.64 0.47
CA ASP A 160 4.13 22.12 0.66
C ASP A 160 5.48 22.83 0.76
N HIS A 161 6.59 22.12 0.56
CA HIS A 161 7.86 22.78 0.28
C HIS A 161 7.87 23.21 -1.20
N HIS A 162 7.44 24.44 -1.47
CA HIS A 162 7.73 25.10 -2.75
C HIS A 162 9.26 25.27 -2.86
N LEU A 163 9.92 24.33 -3.53
CA LEU A 163 11.29 24.51 -4.02
C LEU A 163 11.27 25.09 -5.44
#